data_AF-A0A0J9XFC6-F1
#
_entry.id   AF-A0A0J9XFC6-F1
#
_cell.length_a   1.000
_cell.length_b   1.000
_cell.length_c   1.000
_cell.angle_alpha   90.00
_cell.angle_beta   90.00
_cell.angle_gamma   90.00
#
_symmetry.space_group_name_H-M   'P 1'
#
loop_
_entity.id
_entity.type
_entity.pdbx_description
1 polymer ?
#
loop_
_entity_poly.entity_id
_entity_poly.type
_entity_poly.pdbx_seq_one_letter_code
_entity_poly.pdbx_strand_id
1 'polypeptide(L)' 'MTEDSGLCPICGTTLKRVLLDVEKALEVCPVLTCVYPFNNENVDHLVSTVSEDEVLKNVADRMKRANLDSDIISKLARS' A
#
# COMPACT_ATOMS: atom_id res chain seq x y z
N MET A 1 0.58 22.11 -3.85
CA MET A 1 1.37 20.91 -3.51
C MET A 1 1.40 20.09 -4.77
N THR A 2 2.51 20.10 -5.49
CA THR A 2 2.67 19.49 -6.81
C THR A 2 2.75 17.98 -6.66
N GLU A 3 1.70 17.30 -7.12
CA GLU A 3 1.64 15.85 -7.37
C GLU A 3 2.57 15.52 -8.54
N ASP A 4 3.83 15.20 -8.28
CA ASP A 4 4.81 14.89 -9.33
C ASP A 4 5.89 13.95 -8.71
N SER A 5 6.04 12.69 -9.08
CA SER A 5 5.48 11.93 -10.19
C SER A 5 5.40 10.47 -9.75
N GLY A 6 4.20 9.88 -9.71
CA GLY A 6 3.98 8.47 -9.35
C GLY A 6 4.48 7.49 -10.43
N LEU A 7 5.57 7.79 -11.12
CA LEU A 7 6.16 6.98 -12.18
C LEU A 7 7.50 6.42 -11.70
N CYS A 8 7.75 5.16 -12.04
CA CYS A 8 8.98 4.49 -11.71
C CYS A 8 10.16 5.13 -12.47
N PRO A 9 11.26 5.52 -11.79
CA PRO A 9 12.40 6.15 -12.44
C PRO A 9 13.19 5.19 -13.35
N ILE A 10 12.96 3.88 -13.25
CA ILE A 10 13.68 2.87 -14.03
C ILE A 10 12.95 2.56 -15.35
N CYS A 11 11.64 2.31 -15.28
CA CYS A 11 10.87 1.80 -16.43
C CYS A 11 9.70 2.70 -16.83
N GLY A 12 9.49 3.83 -16.15
CA GLY A 12 8.40 4.77 -16.44
C GLY A 12 7.00 4.26 -16.09
N THR A 13 6.86 3.06 -15.52
CA THR A 13 5.55 2.52 -15.12
C THR A 13 5.04 3.20 -13.86
N THR A 14 3.73 3.42 -13.76
CA THR A 14 3.12 3.98 -12.55
C THR A 14 3.43 3.13 -11.30
N LEU A 15 3.98 3.77 -10.28
CA LEU A 15 4.25 3.18 -8.98
C LEU A 15 2.95 2.80 -8.29
N LYS A 16 3.01 1.71 -7.52
CA LYS A 16 1.93 1.31 -6.63
C LYS A 16 2.36 1.50 -5.19
N ARG A 17 1.51 2.16 -4.42
CA ARG A 17 1.64 2.24 -2.98
C ARG A 17 1.24 0.89 -2.36
N VAL A 18 2.15 0.32 -1.58
CA VAL A 18 1.96 -0.96 -0.90
C VAL A 18 2.17 -0.76 0.58
N LEU A 19 1.21 -1.26 1.39
CA LEU A 19 1.33 -1.28 2.85
C LEU A 19 2.38 -2.31 3.27
N LEU A 20 3.37 -1.85 4.04
CA LEU A 20 4.36 -2.70 4.70
C LEU A 20 3.89 -3.11 6.10
N ASP A 21 3.28 -2.15 6.81
CA ASP A 21 2.73 -2.30 8.15
C ASP A 21 1.45 -1.47 8.27
N VAL A 22 0.77 -1.52 9.42
CA VAL A 22 -0.46 -0.77 9.72
C VAL A 22 -0.27 0.71 9.41
N GLU A 23 0.85 1.31 9.80
CA GLU A 23 1.07 2.76 9.66
C GLU A 23 2.07 3.13 8.56
N LYS A 24 2.58 2.16 7.80
CA LYS A 24 3.70 2.38 6.86
C LYS A 24 3.40 1.84 5.48
N ALA A 25 3.63 2.66 4.47
CA ALA A 25 3.53 2.28 3.07
C ALA A 25 4.78 2.68 2.29
N LEU A 26 5.03 1.95 1.21
CA LEU A 26 6.13 2.14 0.29
C LEU A 26 5.62 2.19 -1.15
N GLU A 27 6.16 3.09 -1.95
CA GLU A 27 5.92 3.11 -3.39
C GLU A 27 6.85 2.13 -4.11
N VAL A 28 6.27 1.16 -4.81
CA VAL A 28 7.00 0.12 -5.50
C VAL A 28 6.60 0.02 -6.96
N CYS A 29 7.54 -0.37 -7.82
CA CYS A 29 7.21 -0.65 -9.20
C CYS A 29 6.45 -1.98 -9.30
N PRO A 30 5.28 -2.04 -9.96
CA PRO A 30 4.53 -3.28 -10.10
C PRO A 30 5.09 -4.23 -11.17
N VAL A 31 6.09 -3.79 -11.94
CA VAL A 31 6.71 -4.59 -13.01
C VAL A 31 7.66 -5.60 -12.38
N LEU A 32 7.40 -6.90 -12.56
CA LEU A 32 8.18 -7.98 -11.93
C LEU A 32 9.66 -8.00 -12.31
N THR A 33 10.01 -7.44 -13.47
CA THR A 33 11.40 -7.32 -13.94
C THR A 33 12.07 -6.01 -13.50
N CYS A 34 11.33 -5.12 -12.82
CA CYS A 34 11.85 -3.86 -12.32
C CYS A 34 12.11 -3.96 -10.82
N VAL A 35 13.30 -3.55 -10.41
CA VAL A 35 13.79 -3.69 -9.02
C VAL A 35 13.51 -2.48 -8.15
N TYR A 36 12.86 -1.42 -8.66
CA TYR A 36 12.57 -0.23 -7.88
C TYR A 36 11.54 -0.51 -6.76
N PRO A 37 11.80 -0.09 -5.50
CA PRO A 37 12.90 0.77 -5.06
C PRO A 37 14.12 0.04 -4.48
N PHE A 38 14.12 -1.30 -4.48
CA PHE A 38 15.15 -2.15 -3.88
C PHE A 38 16.51 -2.14 -4.61
N ASN A 39 16.63 -1.35 -5.68
CA ASN A 39 17.91 -1.04 -6.32
C ASN A 39 18.70 0.06 -5.60
N ASN A 40 18.13 0.70 -4.58
CA ASN A 40 18.80 1.68 -3.73
C ASN A 40 19.20 1.08 -2.39
N GLU A 41 20.39 1.43 -1.90
CA GLU A 41 20.88 0.96 -0.59
C GLU A 41 20.11 1.56 0.61
N ASN A 42 19.41 2.68 0.38
CA ASN A 42 18.60 3.34 1.39
C ASN A 42 17.18 3.54 0.85
N VAL A 43 16.23 2.73 1.32
CA VAL A 43 14.80 2.82 0.96
C VAL A 43 13.95 3.49 2.05
N ASP A 44 14.55 3.84 3.19
CA ASP A 44 13.82 4.35 4.36
C ASP A 44 13.10 5.67 4.05
N HIS A 45 13.73 6.51 3.23
CA HIS A 45 13.15 7.78 2.78
C HIS A 45 11.93 7.63 1.86
N LEU A 46 11.69 6.44 1.31
CA LEU A 46 10.55 6.11 0.47
C LEU A 46 9.39 5.52 1.29
N VAL A 47 9.65 5.16 2.56
CA VAL A 47 8.62 4.72 3.48
C VAL A 47 7.88 5.95 4.00
N SER A 48 6.58 5.98 3.75
CA SER A 48 5.69 7.05 4.18
C SER A 48 4.72 6.53 5.23
N THR A 49 4.30 7.43 6.11
CA THR A 49 3.24 7.12 7.06
C THR A 49 1.89 7.05 6.33
N VAL A 50 1.00 6.24 6.88
CA VAL A 50 -0.33 5.96 6.37
C VAL A 50 -1.33 6.54 7.35
N SER A 51 -2.34 7.27 6.86
CA SER A 51 -3.41 7.77 7.73
C SER A 51 -4.34 6.63 8.14
N GLU A 52 -4.95 6.74 9.32
CA GLU A 52 -5.92 5.76 9.83
C GLU A 52 -7.05 5.46 8.83
N ASP A 53 -7.54 6.48 8.13
CA ASP A 53 -8.54 6.34 7.06
C ASP A 53 -8.05 5.44 5.90
N GLU A 54 -6.78 5.58 5.51
CA GLU A 54 -6.16 4.76 4.46
C GLU A 54 -5.98 3.30 4.93
N VAL A 55 -5.66 3.09 6.21
CA VAL A 55 -5.59 1.75 6.82
C VAL A 55 -6.96 1.07 6.77
N LEU A 56 -7.99 1.73 7.28
CA LEU A 56 -9.35 1.20 7.34
C LEU A 56 -9.89 0.86 5.95
N LYS A 57 -9.62 1.72 4.96
CA LYS A 57 -9.97 1.45 3.56
C LYS A 57 -9.27 0.21 3.01
N ASN A 58 -7.97 0.06 3.24
CA ASN A 58 -7.22 -1.11 2.78
C ASN A 58 -7.70 -2.41 3.45
N VAL A 59 -8.03 -2.37 4.74
CA VAL A 59 -8.62 -3.50 5.47
C VAL A 59 -9.96 -3.89 4.84
N ALA A 60 -10.84 -2.93 4.61
CA ALA A 60 -12.13 -3.15 3.96
C ALA A 60 -11.99 -3.79 2.57
N ASP A 61 -11.06 -3.27 1.74
CA ASP A 61 -10.79 -3.81 0.41
C ASP A 61 -10.22 -5.24 0.46
N ARG A 62 -9.35 -5.56 1.43
CA ARG A 62 -8.85 -6.92 1.65
C ARG A 62 -9.94 -7.88 2.10
N MET A 63 -10.80 -7.46 3.02
CA MET A 63 -11.93 -8.27 3.50
C MET A 63 -12.92 -8.56 2.36
N LYS A 64 -13.23 -7.55 1.53
CA LYS A 64 -14.08 -7.71 0.35
C LYS A 64 -13.50 -8.71 -0.65
N ARG A 65 -12.19 -8.63 -0.94
CA ARG A 65 -11.50 -9.59 -1.83
C ARG A 65 -11.48 -11.01 -1.27
N ALA A 66 -11.45 -11.16 0.06
CA ALA A 66 -11.48 -12.46 0.73
C ALA A 66 -12.90 -13.07 0.80
N ASN A 67 -13.93 -12.39 0.27
CA ASN A 67 -15.33 -12.80 0.32
C ASN A 67 -15.80 -13.12 1.76
N LEU A 68 -15.23 -12.42 2.74
CA LEU A 68 -15.66 -12.47 4.13
C LEU A 68 -16.92 -11.60 4.24
N ASP A 69 -18.08 -12.26 4.19
CA ASP A 69 -19.38 -11.60 4.38
C ASP A 69 -19.42 -10.86 5.73
N SER A 70 -20.13 -9.73 5.76
CA SER A 70 -20.15 -8.77 6.87
C SER A 70 -20.58 -9.35 8.23
N ASP A 71 -21.12 -10.56 8.24
CA ASP A 71 -21.52 -11.31 9.43
C ASP A 71 -20.38 -11.56 10.43
N ILE A 72 -19.13 -11.63 9.96
CA ILE A 72 -17.97 -11.78 10.84
C ILE A 72 -17.67 -10.47 11.58
N ILE A 73 -17.91 -9.32 10.95
CA ILE A 73 -17.70 -7.99 11.53
C ILE A 73 -18.69 -7.74 12.68
N SER A 74 -19.95 -8.13 12.51
CA SER A 74 -20.97 -8.01 13.57
C SER A 74 -20.68 -8.87 14.80
N LYS A 75 -19.93 -9.97 14.64
CA LYS A 75 -19.50 -10.84 15.75
C LYS A 75 -18.27 -10.30 16.48
N LEU A 76 -17.31 -9.71 15.76
CA LEU A 76 -16.12 -9.10 16.35
C LEU A 76 -16.43 -7.79 17.09
N ALA A 77 -17.40 -6.99 16.62
CA ALA A 77 -17.80 -5.73 17.27
C ALA A 77 -18.63 -5.91 18.56
N ARG A 78 -18.97 -7.15 18.95
CA ARG A 78 -19.77 -7.46 20.16
C ARG A 78 -18.98 -8.21 21.24
N SER A 79 -17.70 -8.49 21.02
CA SER A 79 -16.82 -9.13 22.01
C SER A 79 -15.81 -8.14 22.58
#